data_AF-A0A355WL92-F1
#
_entry.id   AF-A0A355WL92-F1
#
_cell.length_a   1.000
_cell.length_b   1.000
_cell.length_c   1.000
_cell.angle_alpha   90.00
_cell.angle_beta   90.00
_cell.angle_gamma   90.00
#
_symmetry.space_group_name_H-M   'P 1'
#
loop_
_entity.id
_entity.type
_entity.pdbx_description
1 polymer ?
#
loop_
_entity_poly.entity_id
_entity_poly.type
_entity_poly.pdbx_seq_one_letter_code
_entity_poly.pdbx_strand_id
1 'polypeptide(L)'
;MLESAIGFAIVLALIFLRMPIALAMGVVGFIGYANITNFKASLSLAGRLFIETSQNYSLSVVPLFILMGLFVNKGGLSRELY
;
A
#
# COMPACT_ATOMS: atom_id res chain seq x y z
N MET A 1 21.90 8.18 14.38
CA MET A 1 20.80 8.91 15.05
C MET A 1 20.39 10.16 14.26
N LEU A 2 21.34 11.00 13.82
CA LEU A 2 21.01 12.22 13.05
C LEU A 2 20.30 11.91 11.71
N GLU A 3 20.79 10.92 10.96
CA GLU A 3 20.17 10.45 9.70
C GLU A 3 18.67 10.12 9.84
N SER A 4 18.31 9.43 10.92
CA SER A 4 16.92 9.05 11.21
C SER A 4 16.06 10.27 11.55
N ALA A 5 16.61 11.26 12.26
CA ALA A 5 15.92 12.50 12.59
C ALA A 5 15.70 13.38 11.34
N ILE A 6 16.69 13.42 10.43
CA ILE A 6 16.58 14.14 9.16
C ILE A 6 15.50 13.49 8.28
N GLY A 7 15.52 12.16 8.13
CA GLY A 7 14.51 11.43 7.37
C GLY A 7 13.09 11.66 7.93
N PHE A 8 12.94 11.65 9.25
CA PHE A 8 11.67 11.95 9.91
C PHE A 8 11.21 13.39 9.65
N ALA A 9 12.10 14.38 9.78
CA ALA A 9 11.78 15.79 9.53
C ALA A 9 11.35 16.03 8.08
N ILE A 10 11.99 15.37 7.11
CA ILE A 10 11.63 15.49 5.68
C ILE A 10 10.23 14.92 5.43
N VAL A 11 9.91 13.73 5.97
CA VAL A 11 8.55 13.15 5.85
C VAL A 11 7.52 14.10 6.46
N LEU A 12 7.80 14.65 7.63
CA LEU A 12 6.92 15.59 8.32
C LEU A 12 6.66 16.85 7.46
N ALA A 13 7.71 17.42 6.88
CA ALA A 13 7.60 18.58 5.98
C ALA A 13 6.76 18.28 4.74
N LEU A 14 6.91 17.10 4.14
CA LEU A 14 6.11 16.66 2.99
C LEU A 14 4.63 16.49 3.33
N ILE A 15 4.33 15.97 4.53
CA ILE A 15 2.96 15.84 5.03
C ILE A 15 2.33 17.23 5.24
N PHE A 16 3.09 18.21 5.75
CA PHE A 16 2.61 19.60 5.86
C PHE A 16 2.31 20.23 4.51
N LEU A 17 3.00 19.83 3.45
CA LEU A 17 2.71 20.23 2.07
C LEU A 17 1.47 19.53 1.48
N ARG A 18 0.67 18.84 2.32
CA ARG A 18 -0.52 18.06 1.94
C ARG A 18 -0.21 16.89 1.00
N MET A 19 1.03 16.39 1.00
CA MET A 19 1.36 15.21 0.23
C MET A 19 0.80 13.95 0.92
N PRO A 20 0.19 13.00 0.17
CA PRO A 20 -0.24 11.73 0.72
C PRO A 20 0.90 11.02 1.47
N ILE A 21 0.60 10.51 2.68
CA ILE A 21 1.60 9.89 3.57
C ILE A 21 2.33 8.73 2.87
N ALA A 22 1.61 7.93 2.09
CA ALA A 22 2.18 6.83 1.31
C ALA A 22 3.27 7.30 0.32
N LEU A 23 3.04 8.43 -0.35
CA LEU A 23 4.03 9.02 -1.26
C LEU A 23 5.21 9.62 -0.48
N ALA A 24 4.95 10.28 0.65
CA ALA A 24 6.00 10.87 1.49
C ALA A 24 6.95 9.80 2.02
N MET A 25 6.40 8.73 2.59
CA MET A 25 7.18 7.60 3.07
C MET A 25 7.88 6.86 1.92
N GLY A 26 7.21 6.68 0.79
CA GLY A 26 7.77 6.03 -0.39
C GLY A 26 9.00 6.77 -0.93
N VAL A 27 8.91 8.08 -1.12
CA VAL A 27 10.00 8.90 -1.67
C VAL A 27 11.17 8.99 -0.70
N VAL A 28 10.92 9.32 0.57
CA VAL A 28 12.01 9.45 1.56
C VAL A 28 12.67 8.10 1.83
N GLY A 29 11.88 7.03 1.94
CA GLY A 29 12.41 5.66 2.08
C GLY A 29 13.23 5.22 0.88
N PHE A 30 12.75 5.50 -0.34
CA PHE A 30 13.47 5.18 -1.57
C PHE A 30 14.81 5.89 -1.67
N ILE A 31 14.84 7.20 -1.39
CA ILE A 31 16.07 8.00 -1.45
C ILE A 31 17.04 7.57 -0.34
N GLY A 32 16.55 7.37 0.89
CA GLY A 32 17.36 6.91 2.01
C GLY A 32 17.98 5.53 1.76
N TYR A 33 17.20 4.59 1.23
CA TYR A 33 17.68 3.25 0.91
C TYR A 33 18.66 3.24 -0.28
N ALA A 34 18.41 4.07 -1.29
CA ALA A 34 19.33 4.24 -2.42
C ALA A 34 20.70 4.77 -1.98
N ASN A 35 20.73 5.69 -1.00
CA ASN A 35 21.96 6.28 -0.47
C ASN A 35 22.78 5.28 0.38
N ILE A 36 22.12 4.35 1.07
CA ILE A 36 22.80 3.35 1.91
C ILE A 36 23.28 2.14 1.08
N THR A 37 22.46 1.67 0.14
CA THR A 37 22.75 0.45 -0.62
C THR A 37 23.24 0.78 -2.02
N ASN A 38 22.32 0.99 -2.97
CA ASN A 38 22.56 1.31 -4.37
C ASN A 38 21.23 1.67 -5.04
N PHE A 39 21.27 2.50 -6.09
CA PHE A 39 20.06 2.91 -6.82
C PHE A 39 19.26 1.73 -7.40
N LYS A 40 19.96 0.74 -7.99
CA LYS A 40 19.32 -0.45 -8.56
C LYS A 40 18.58 -1.28 -7.50
N ALA A 41 19.16 -1.42 -6.31
CA ALA A 41 18.54 -2.15 -5.20
C ALA A 41 17.28 -1.44 -4.68
N SER A 42 17.33 -0.10 -4.58
CA SER A 42 16.18 0.70 -4.18
C SER A 42 15.02 0.60 -5.19
N LEU A 43 15.33 0.60 -6.49
CA LEU A 43 14.33 0.43 -7.54
C LEU A 43 13.68 -0.96 -7.50
N SER A 44 14.48 -2.01 -7.30
CA SER A 44 13.96 -3.37 -7.12
C SER A 44 13.09 -3.49 -5.87
N LEU A 45 13.46 -2.84 -4.76
CA LEU A 45 12.68 -2.84 -3.52
C LEU A 45 11.33 -2.11 -3.71
N ALA A 46 11.33 -0.93 -4.34
CA ALA A 46 10.11 -0.21 -4.66
C ALA A 46 9.17 -1.06 -5.53
N GLY A 47 9.68 -1.67 -6.60
CA GLY A 47 8.89 -2.55 -7.47
C GLY A 47 8.30 -3.74 -6.71
N ARG A 48 9.08 -4.36 -5.83
CA ARG A 48 8.61 -5.48 -4.99
C ARG A 48 7.47 -5.06 -4.07
N LEU A 49 7.59 -3.91 -3.39
CA LEU A 49 6.55 -3.40 -2.50
C LEU A 49 5.21 -3.16 -3.21
N PHE A 50 5.25 -2.67 -4.45
CA PHE A 50 4.03 -2.51 -5.26
C PHE A 50 3.35 -3.85 -5.55
N ILE A 51 4.14 -4.85 -5.94
CA ILE A 51 3.65 -6.20 -6.26
C ILE A 51 3.09 -6.91 -5.00
N GLU A 52 3.75 -6.77 -3.86
CA GLU A 52 3.29 -7.34 -2.58
C GLU A 52 2.00 -6.66 -2.09
N THR A 53 1.90 -5.33 -2.22
CA THR A 53 0.71 -4.58 -1.82
C THR A 53 -0.50 -4.96 -2.68
N SER A 54 -0.31 -5.10 -4.00
CA SER A 54 -1.38 -5.50 -4.93
C SER A 54 -1.88 -6.93 -4.67
N GLN A 55 -0.97 -7.83 -4.29
CA GLN A 55 -1.31 -9.21 -3.94
C GLN A 55 -1.75 -9.38 -2.49
N ASN A 56 -2.01 -8.29 -1.77
CA ASN A 56 -2.43 -8.38 -0.39
C ASN A 56 -3.83 -9.02 -0.30
N TYR A 57 -3.91 -10.19 0.35
CA TYR A 57 -5.16 -10.92 0.58
C TYR A 57 -6.26 -10.08 1.24
N SER A 58 -5.90 -9.06 2.03
CA SER A 58 -6.87 -8.14 2.61
C SER A 58 -7.65 -7.35 1.56
N LEU A 59 -7.07 -7.08 0.39
CA LEU A 59 -7.77 -6.41 -0.71
C LEU A 59 -8.77 -7.35 -1.41
N SER A 60 -8.57 -8.67 -1.35
CA SER A 60 -9.47 -9.68 -1.92
C SER A 60 -10.77 -9.86 -1.15
N VAL A 61 -10.85 -9.38 0.09
CA VAL A 61 -12.06 -9.48 0.92
C VAL A 61 -13.24 -8.75 0.27
N VAL A 62 -12.99 -7.57 -0.32
CA VAL A 62 -14.05 -6.77 -0.96
C VAL A 62 -14.62 -7.45 -2.21
N PRO A 63 -13.82 -7.88 -3.20
CA PRO A 63 -14.32 -8.65 -4.35
C PRO A 63 -15.04 -9.95 -3.96
N LEU A 64 -14.52 -10.70 -3.00
CA LEU A 64 -15.14 -11.95 -2.53
C LEU A 64 -16.49 -11.69 -1.86
N PHE A 65 -16.61 -10.61 -1.08
CA PHE A 65 -17.88 -10.21 -0.48
C PHE A 65 -18.91 -9.83 -1.53
N ILE A 66 -18.50 -9.09 -2.57
CA ILE A 66 -19.37 -8.77 -3.72
C ILE A 66 -19.78 -10.06 -4.46
N LEU A 67 -18.85 -10.96 -4.72
CA LEU A 67 -19.11 -12.24 -5.41
C LEU A 67 -20.09 -13.11 -4.61
N MET A 68 -19.88 -13.22 -3.30
CA MET A 68 -20.81 -13.90 -2.39
C MET A 68 -22.20 -13.28 -2.46
N GLY A 69 -22.31 -11.95 -2.40
CA GLY A 69 -23.58 -11.24 -2.53
C GLY A 69 -24.29 -11.54 -3.86
N LEU A 70 -23.54 -11.59 -4.97
CA LEU A 70 -24.07 -11.95 -6.29
C LEU A 70 -24.54 -13.41 -6.35
N PHE A 71 -23.81 -14.33 -5.72
CA PHE A 71 -24.23 -15.74 -5.63
C PHE A 71 -25.48 -15.91 -4.78
N VAL A 72 -25.61 -15.23 -3.65
CA VAL A 72 -26.83 -15.26 -2.83
C VAL A 72 -28.03 -14.69 -3.61
N ASN A 73 -27.84 -13.58 -4.32
CA ASN A 73 -28.89 -12.94 -5.11
C ASN A 73 -29.36 -13.81 -6.30
N LYS A 74 -28.42 -14.38 -7.08
CA LYS A 74 -28.76 -15.23 -8.24
C LYS A 74 -29.12 -16.67 -7.89
N GLY A 75 -28.55 -17.21 -6.80
CA GLY A 75 -28.77 -18.57 -6.33
C GLY A 75 -30.12 -18.80 -5.67
N GLY A 76 -30.93 -17.75 -5.49
CA GLY A 76 -32.29 -17.89 -4.96
C GLY A 76 -32.37 -18.17 -3.46
N LEU A 77 -31.25 -18.18 -2.72
CA LEU A 77 -31.26 -18.35 -1.26
C LEU A 77 -32.09 -17.25 -0.55
N SER A 78 -32.18 -16.05 -1.14
CA SER A 78 -33.07 -14.99 -0.63
C SER A 78 -34.57 -15.30 -0.77
N ARG A 79 -34.92 -16.29 -1.60
CA ARG A 79 -36.28 -16.65 -2.00
C ARG A 79 -36.74 -17.98 -1.40
N GLU A 80 -35.83 -18.73 -0.75
CA GLU A 80 -36.16 -19.86 0.14
C GLU A 80 -36.32 -19.42 1.60
N LEU A 81 -35.96 -18.18 1.93
CA LEU A 81 -36.08 -17.61 3.28
C LEU A 81 -37.43 -16.89 3.54
N TYR A 82 -38.30 -16.81 2.53
CA TYR A 82 -39.68 -16.29 2.57
C TYR A 82 -40.61 -17.23 1.81
#